data_AF-A0A956Z3C9-F1
#
_entry.id   AF-A0A956Z3C9-F1
#
_cell.length_a   1.000
_cell.length_b   1.000
_cell.length_c   1.000
_cell.angle_alpha   90.00
_cell.angle_beta   90.00
_cell.angle_gamma   90.00
#
_symmetry.space_group_name_H-M   'P 1'
#
loop_
_entity.id
_entity.type
_entity.pdbx_description
1 polymer ?
#
loop_
_entity_poly.entity_id
_entity_poly.type
_entity_poly.pdbx_seq_one_letter_code
_entity_poly.pdbx_strand_id
1 'polypeptide(L)'
;MADRPANSGSGIRSIKNITGQMPRATGELNGDVWSPPPLSSLNDTGLNLLSIADLVLKVLYFGGYLAGHAIADIVKLPYTGVLEDVMEFLKREKMVEVRGAGGLGEAGYQFVISQRGAEKAREAIDRSQYAGPAPVTLEQYIAAMHAQNREKNIIHEEQLRQVLRDMVISEEMLGRVGPAVNSGKSIFLYGPPGNGKTAIAETVGRLILGKDMYIPYAIDVDGQIIRIFDGVNHEAVEQTERVRYGTGMISDPRWVKIRRPVIMVGGELTLSGLDLVYDPINKFYEAPFQVKANGGMFLIDDFGRQQVRPRDLLNRWIVP
;
A
#
# COMPACT_ATOMS: atom_id res chain seq x y z
N MET A 1 6.81 3.51 -60.49
CA MET A 1 6.33 2.45 -59.57
C MET A 1 7.47 2.09 -58.63
N ALA A 2 7.47 2.68 -57.44
CA ALA A 2 8.30 2.23 -56.30
C ALA A 2 7.76 2.92 -55.05
N ASP A 3 7.27 2.10 -54.11
CA ASP A 3 6.65 2.46 -52.85
C ASP A 3 7.58 3.22 -51.90
N ARG A 4 6.99 4.17 -51.15
CA ARG A 4 7.51 4.67 -49.87
C ARG A 4 6.58 4.16 -48.76
N PRO A 5 7.10 3.55 -47.68
CA PRO A 5 6.35 3.51 -46.43
C PRO A 5 6.75 4.69 -45.53
N ALA A 6 5.72 5.30 -44.94
CA ALA A 6 5.81 6.34 -43.94
C ALA A 6 6.31 5.75 -42.60
N ASN A 7 7.31 6.40 -42.01
CA ASN A 7 7.81 6.09 -40.68
C ASN A 7 7.08 6.98 -39.65
N SER A 8 6.06 6.46 -38.97
CA SER A 8 5.38 7.13 -37.87
C SER A 8 5.98 6.69 -36.53
N GLY A 9 7.08 7.32 -36.14
CA GLY A 9 7.66 7.19 -34.80
C GLY A 9 6.98 8.15 -33.83
N SER A 10 5.95 7.67 -33.12
CA SER A 10 5.40 8.32 -31.92
C SER A 10 6.46 8.25 -30.80
N GLY A 11 7.13 9.37 -30.56
CA GLY A 11 8.14 9.51 -29.51
C GLY A 11 7.51 9.41 -28.12
N ILE A 12 7.78 8.30 -27.44
CA ILE A 12 7.58 8.12 -26.00
C ILE A 12 8.38 9.21 -25.27
N ARG A 13 7.69 10.13 -24.59
CA ARG A 13 8.33 11.15 -23.75
C ARG A 13 8.99 10.48 -22.56
N SER A 14 10.30 10.67 -22.44
CA SER A 14 11.17 10.11 -21.40
C SER A 14 10.82 10.62 -20.00
N ILE A 15 10.64 9.70 -19.06
CA ILE A 15 10.36 9.89 -17.62
C ILE A 15 11.66 10.33 -16.89
N LYS A 16 12.28 11.44 -17.31
CA LYS A 16 13.57 11.89 -16.74
C LYS A 16 13.53 13.19 -15.94
N ASN A 17 12.38 13.84 -15.78
CA ASN A 17 12.29 15.12 -15.08
C ASN A 17 11.41 15.08 -13.81
N ILE A 18 11.64 14.09 -12.93
CA ILE A 18 11.11 14.11 -11.55
C ILE A 18 12.30 14.28 -10.59
N THR A 19 12.91 15.47 -10.63
CA THR A 19 13.75 15.98 -9.53
C THR A 19 13.16 17.31 -9.07
N GLY A 20 11.87 17.30 -8.74
CA GLY A 20 11.28 18.29 -7.85
C GLY A 20 11.71 17.97 -6.42
N GLN A 21 11.99 19.00 -5.61
CA GLN A 21 12.27 18.86 -4.18
C GLN A 21 11.26 17.89 -3.53
N MET A 22 11.76 16.78 -2.97
CA MET A 22 10.92 15.86 -2.21
C MET A 22 10.20 16.66 -1.10
N PRO A 23 8.87 16.55 -0.96
CA PRO A 23 8.18 17.16 0.16
C PRO A 23 8.78 16.63 1.47
N ARG A 24 8.96 17.52 2.45
CA ARG A 24 9.49 17.17 3.78
C ARG A 24 8.66 16.01 4.34
N ALA A 25 9.33 14.96 4.81
CA ALA A 25 8.69 13.84 5.49
C ALA A 25 7.79 14.40 6.61
N THR A 26 6.47 14.27 6.45
CA THR A 26 5.48 14.87 7.36
C THR A 26 5.18 14.00 8.57
N GLY A 27 5.69 12.77 8.64
CA GLY A 27 5.54 11.90 9.80
C GLY A 27 6.54 12.23 10.91
N GLU A 28 6.06 12.31 12.15
CA GLU A 28 6.89 12.47 13.32
C GLU A 28 7.49 11.10 13.73
N LEU A 29 8.78 11.10 14.09
CA LEU A 29 9.43 9.99 14.77
C LEU A 29 9.09 10.10 16.26
N ASN A 30 8.09 9.34 16.73
CA ASN A 30 7.78 9.23 18.16
C ASN A 30 8.51 8.00 18.71
N GLY A 31 9.68 8.21 19.33
CA GLY A 31 10.67 7.15 19.44
C GLY A 31 11.15 6.71 18.05
N ASP A 32 12.02 5.71 17.94
CA ASP A 32 12.63 5.27 16.66
C ASP A 32 11.63 4.65 15.64
N VAL A 33 10.34 4.96 15.71
CA VAL A 33 9.29 4.39 14.86
C VAL A 33 8.49 5.53 14.22
N TRP A 34 8.49 5.55 12.88
CA TRP A 34 7.67 6.46 12.09
C TRP A 34 6.18 6.22 12.37
N SER A 35 5.42 7.31 12.46
CA SER A 35 3.98 7.28 12.60
C SER A 35 3.28 8.09 11.50
N PRO A 36 2.08 7.68 11.04
CA PRO A 36 1.34 8.43 10.04
C PRO A 36 0.99 9.84 10.55
N PRO A 37 1.24 10.89 9.75
CA PRO A 37 0.89 12.26 10.14
C PRO A 37 -0.60 12.37 10.44
N PRO A 38 -1.05 13.22 11.37
CA PRO A 38 -2.48 13.44 11.58
C PRO A 38 -3.12 14.15 10.38
N LEU A 39 -4.41 13.93 10.19
CA LEU A 39 -5.23 14.66 9.21
C LEU A 39 -6.14 15.65 9.94
N SER A 40 -6.06 16.92 9.57
CA SER A 40 -6.87 18.01 10.16
C SER A 40 -7.69 18.78 9.12
N SER A 41 -7.34 18.63 7.84
CA SER A 41 -7.99 19.30 6.72
C SER A 41 -8.06 18.41 5.48
N LEU A 42 -8.96 18.72 4.55
CA LEU A 42 -9.01 18.09 3.22
C LEU A 42 -7.63 18.13 2.52
N ASN A 43 -6.90 19.24 2.63
CA ASN A 43 -5.60 19.41 1.99
C ASN A 43 -4.54 18.43 2.51
N ASP A 44 -4.61 18.05 3.79
CA ASP A 44 -3.67 17.09 4.38
C ASP A 44 -3.79 15.70 3.72
N THR A 45 -4.97 15.38 3.18
CA THR A 45 -5.18 14.12 2.46
C THR A 45 -4.36 14.03 1.18
N GLY A 46 -4.02 15.17 0.57
CA GLY A 46 -3.44 15.27 -0.76
C GLY A 46 -4.41 14.98 -1.91
N LEU A 47 -5.69 14.71 -1.61
CA LEU A 47 -6.72 14.37 -2.60
C LEU A 47 -7.61 15.56 -2.93
N ASN A 48 -8.18 15.55 -4.13
CA ASN A 48 -9.18 16.51 -4.54
C ASN A 48 -10.55 16.23 -3.88
N LEU A 49 -11.30 17.30 -3.56
CA LEU A 49 -12.64 17.24 -2.98
C LEU A 49 -13.57 16.31 -3.76
N LEU A 50 -13.58 16.42 -5.10
CA LEU A 50 -14.46 15.63 -5.95
C LEU A 50 -14.12 14.14 -5.92
N SER A 51 -12.85 13.78 -5.75
CA SER A 51 -12.43 12.37 -5.65
C SER A 51 -12.93 11.73 -4.36
N ILE A 52 -12.87 12.47 -3.25
CA ILE A 52 -13.43 12.01 -1.96
C ILE A 52 -14.96 12.00 -2.02
N ALA A 53 -15.58 13.00 -2.65
CA ALA A 53 -17.03 13.04 -2.85
C ALA A 53 -17.54 11.84 -3.66
N ASP A 54 -16.87 11.50 -4.77
CA ASP A 54 -17.16 10.29 -5.55
C ASP A 54 -17.02 9.02 -4.71
N LEU A 55 -15.97 8.91 -3.88
CA LEU A 55 -15.76 7.78 -2.98
C LEU A 55 -16.90 7.64 -1.95
N VAL A 56 -17.28 8.75 -1.30
CA VAL A 56 -18.38 8.79 -0.32
C VAL A 56 -19.71 8.42 -0.98
N LEU A 57 -19.99 8.94 -2.18
CA LEU A 57 -21.20 8.58 -2.93
C LEU A 57 -21.26 7.09 -3.26
N LYS A 58 -20.13 6.47 -3.64
CA LYS A 58 -20.05 5.02 -3.85
C LYS A 58 -20.36 4.24 -2.56
N VAL A 59 -19.79 4.66 -1.43
CA VAL A 59 -20.06 4.04 -0.13
C VAL A 59 -21.54 4.13 0.24
N LEU A 60 -22.17 5.29 0.08
CA LEU A 60 -23.61 5.45 0.33
C LEU A 60 -24.47 4.67 -0.67
N TYR A 61 -24.06 4.60 -1.94
CA TYR A 61 -24.78 3.85 -2.96
C TYR A 61 -24.85 2.35 -2.64
N PHE A 62 -23.76 1.77 -2.14
CA PHE A 62 -23.73 0.35 -1.73
C PHE A 62 -24.31 0.11 -0.32
N GLY A 63 -24.08 1.04 0.61
CA GLY A 63 -24.45 0.89 2.03
C GLY A 63 -25.85 1.40 2.40
N GLY A 64 -26.52 2.15 1.52
CA GLY A 64 -27.83 2.73 1.79
C GLY A 64 -27.75 3.91 2.78
N TYR A 65 -28.37 3.74 3.95
CA TYR A 65 -28.42 4.77 5.00
C TYR A 65 -27.25 4.59 5.96
N LEU A 66 -26.33 5.55 6.00
CA LEU A 66 -25.15 5.49 6.86
C LEU A 66 -25.02 6.74 7.72
N ALA A 67 -24.61 6.56 8.97
CA ALA A 67 -24.23 7.66 9.83
C ALA A 67 -22.87 8.24 9.41
N GLY A 68 -22.65 9.54 9.67
CA GLY A 68 -21.39 10.22 9.31
C GLY A 68 -20.12 9.51 9.82
N HIS A 69 -20.13 9.05 11.08
CA HIS A 69 -19.02 8.27 11.64
C HIS A 69 -18.81 6.91 10.96
N ALA A 70 -19.88 6.24 10.51
CA ALA A 70 -19.76 4.99 9.76
C ALA A 70 -19.12 5.22 8.38
N ILE A 71 -19.49 6.31 7.70
CA ILE A 71 -18.83 6.73 6.45
C ILE A 71 -17.35 6.97 6.73
N ALA A 72 -17.02 7.73 7.78
CA ALA A 72 -15.65 8.04 8.21
C ALA A 72 -14.81 6.79 8.46
N ASP A 73 -15.38 5.78 9.12
CA ASP A 73 -14.69 4.52 9.40
C ASP A 73 -14.48 3.64 8.16
N ILE A 74 -15.40 3.68 7.19
CA ILE A 74 -15.28 2.97 5.91
C ILE A 74 -14.21 3.61 5.03
N VAL A 75 -14.27 4.94 4.84
CA VAL A 75 -13.32 5.67 3.99
C VAL A 75 -12.02 6.03 4.72
N LYS A 76 -11.90 5.69 6.01
CA LYS A 76 -10.70 5.96 6.83
C LYS A 76 -10.26 7.42 6.76
N LEU A 77 -11.20 8.35 6.90
CA LEU A 77 -10.91 9.78 7.01
C LEU A 77 -11.59 10.34 8.27
N PRO A 78 -10.95 11.28 9.00
CA PRO A 78 -11.62 11.97 10.09
C PRO A 78 -12.91 12.63 9.61
N TYR A 79 -13.96 12.59 10.44
CA TYR A 79 -15.18 13.30 10.09
C TYR A 79 -14.94 14.82 10.12
N THR A 80 -14.54 15.33 11.29
CA THR A 80 -14.22 16.75 11.51
C THR A 80 -13.00 17.17 10.69
N GLY A 81 -13.11 18.31 10.00
CA GLY A 81 -12.03 18.90 9.19
C GLY A 81 -11.78 18.26 7.82
N VAL A 82 -12.30 17.05 7.56
CA VAL A 82 -12.15 16.39 6.24
C VAL A 82 -13.50 16.06 5.63
N LEU A 83 -14.25 15.12 6.22
CA LEU A 83 -15.52 14.70 5.63
C LEU A 83 -16.64 15.70 5.85
N GLU A 84 -16.58 16.54 6.87
CA GLU A 84 -17.55 17.61 7.10
C GLU A 84 -17.70 18.51 5.86
N ASP A 85 -16.58 19.00 5.31
CA ASP A 85 -16.55 19.81 4.07
C ASP A 85 -17.11 19.03 2.86
N VAL A 86 -16.76 17.75 2.76
CA VAL A 86 -17.24 16.85 1.68
C VAL A 86 -18.74 16.65 1.77
N MET A 87 -19.26 16.40 2.97
CA MET A 87 -20.67 16.19 3.22
C MET A 87 -21.47 17.49 3.06
N GLU A 88 -20.92 18.64 3.45
CA GLU A 88 -21.52 19.95 3.17
C GLU A 88 -21.65 20.20 1.67
N PHE A 89 -20.57 19.95 0.91
CA PHE A 89 -20.59 20.03 -0.54
C PHE A 89 -21.67 19.12 -1.15
N LEU A 90 -21.71 17.85 -0.77
CA LEU A 90 -22.69 16.88 -1.27
C LEU A 90 -24.14 17.27 -0.90
N LYS A 91 -24.37 17.82 0.30
CA LYS A 91 -25.67 18.36 0.75
C LYS A 91 -26.09 19.54 -0.14
N ARG A 92 -25.19 20.51 -0.33
CA ARG A 92 -25.43 21.72 -1.13
C ARG A 92 -25.77 21.39 -2.59
N GLU A 93 -25.06 20.41 -3.15
CA GLU A 93 -25.27 19.90 -4.52
C GLU A 93 -26.48 18.95 -4.64
N LYS A 94 -27.24 18.75 -3.55
CA LYS A 94 -28.43 17.88 -3.45
C LYS A 94 -28.16 16.43 -3.84
N MET A 95 -26.94 15.95 -3.60
CA MET A 95 -26.53 14.57 -3.85
C MET A 95 -26.80 13.67 -2.65
N VAL A 96 -26.86 14.24 -1.45
CA VAL A 96 -27.21 13.53 -0.21
C VAL A 96 -28.24 14.34 0.60
N GLU A 97 -29.04 13.64 1.39
CA GLU A 97 -30.01 14.22 2.32
C GLU A 97 -29.74 13.71 3.74
N VAL A 98 -30.13 14.50 4.74
CA VAL A 98 -30.12 14.08 6.15
C VAL A 98 -31.51 13.57 6.51
N ARG A 99 -31.61 12.30 6.95
CA ARG A 99 -32.89 11.65 7.31
C ARG A 99 -33.16 11.63 8.82
N GLY A 100 -32.16 11.94 9.64
CA GLY A 100 -32.30 12.01 11.09
C GLY A 100 -30.96 12.27 11.79
N ALA A 101 -31.02 12.54 13.09
CA ALA A 101 -29.84 12.69 13.95
C ALA A 101 -29.82 11.53 14.95
N GLY A 102 -28.79 10.69 14.88
CA GLY A 102 -28.60 9.54 15.77
C GLY A 102 -27.60 9.79 16.92
N GLY A 103 -27.12 11.03 17.09
CA GLY A 103 -26.11 11.38 18.10
C GLY A 103 -25.80 12.88 18.15
N LEU A 104 -24.77 13.25 18.92
CA LEU A 104 -24.29 14.63 19.06
C LEU A 104 -23.40 15.05 17.88
N GLY A 105 -23.72 16.18 17.26
CA GLY A 105 -22.95 16.76 16.15
C GLY A 105 -23.26 16.14 14.77
N GLU A 106 -22.71 16.75 13.71
CA GLU A 106 -22.98 16.35 12.32
C GLU A 106 -22.53 14.91 12.00
N ALA A 107 -21.50 14.40 12.69
CA ALA A 107 -21.03 13.01 12.55
C ALA A 107 -22.08 11.95 12.96
N GLY A 108 -23.06 12.34 13.78
CA GLY A 108 -24.18 11.49 14.20
C GLY A 108 -25.36 11.51 13.22
N TYR A 109 -25.34 12.38 12.19
CA TYR A 109 -26.42 12.46 11.22
C TYR A 109 -26.45 11.22 10.33
N GLN A 110 -27.66 10.75 10.04
CA GLN A 110 -27.91 9.69 9.07
C GLN A 110 -28.08 10.31 7.69
N PHE A 111 -27.16 9.95 6.80
CA PHE A 111 -27.14 10.40 5.42
C PHE A 111 -27.74 9.34 4.51
N VAL A 112 -28.52 9.81 3.53
CA VAL A 112 -29.03 8.99 2.43
C VAL A 112 -28.62 9.62 1.11
N ILE A 113 -28.31 8.77 0.13
CA ILE A 113 -28.06 9.22 -1.23
C ILE A 113 -29.37 9.62 -1.92
N SER A 114 -29.37 10.77 -2.58
CA SER A 114 -30.51 11.22 -3.39
C SER A 114 -30.49 10.54 -4.77
N GLN A 115 -31.53 10.74 -5.58
CA GLN A 115 -31.53 10.27 -6.97
C GLN A 115 -30.36 10.85 -7.79
N ARG A 116 -30.10 12.15 -7.63
CA ARG A 116 -28.97 12.83 -8.29
C ARG A 116 -27.62 12.29 -7.80
N GLY A 117 -27.50 12.02 -6.49
CA GLY A 117 -26.31 11.38 -5.94
C GLY A 117 -26.11 9.98 -6.51
N ALA A 118 -27.19 9.20 -6.65
CA ALA A 118 -27.15 7.84 -7.16
C ALA A 118 -26.75 7.77 -8.64
N GLU A 119 -27.18 8.74 -9.46
CA GLU A 119 -26.71 8.91 -10.84
C GLU A 119 -25.21 9.21 -10.86
N LYS A 120 -24.74 10.13 -10.02
CA LYS A 120 -23.31 10.47 -9.94
C LYS A 120 -22.46 9.31 -9.44
N ALA A 121 -22.95 8.55 -8.47
CA ALA A 121 -22.31 7.35 -7.96
C ALA A 121 -22.15 6.30 -9.07
N ARG A 122 -23.19 6.08 -9.89
CA ARG A 122 -23.12 5.16 -11.04
C ARG A 122 -22.04 5.58 -12.06
N GLU A 123 -21.95 6.87 -12.39
CA GLU A 123 -20.87 7.38 -13.25
C GLU A 123 -19.47 7.12 -12.63
N ALA A 124 -19.34 7.29 -11.31
CA ALA A 124 -18.09 7.02 -10.60
C ALA A 124 -17.75 5.53 -10.56
N ILE A 125 -18.73 4.65 -10.34
CA ILE A 125 -18.61 3.19 -10.38
C ILE A 125 -18.19 2.71 -11.77
N ASP A 126 -18.69 3.36 -12.82
CA ASP A 126 -18.32 3.05 -14.19
C ASP A 126 -16.83 3.34 -14.48
N ARG A 127 -16.22 4.27 -13.75
CA ARG A 127 -14.77 4.51 -13.78
C ARG A 127 -14.02 3.57 -12.85
N SER A 128 -14.52 3.36 -11.63
CA SER A 128 -13.91 2.49 -10.61
C SER A 128 -14.92 2.07 -9.55
N GLN A 129 -15.06 0.77 -9.31
CA GLN A 129 -15.94 0.22 -8.26
C GLN A 129 -15.35 0.33 -6.85
N TYR A 130 -14.11 0.81 -6.69
CA TYR A 130 -13.46 0.92 -5.39
C TYR A 130 -14.28 1.78 -4.42
N ALA A 131 -14.75 1.20 -3.32
CA ALA A 131 -15.55 1.86 -2.29
C ALA A 131 -15.07 1.42 -0.90
N GLY A 132 -13.98 2.03 -0.44
CA GLY A 132 -13.32 1.67 0.82
C GLY A 132 -12.44 2.81 1.32
N PRO A 133 -11.36 2.51 2.06
CA PRO A 133 -10.41 3.50 2.58
C PRO A 133 -9.93 4.48 1.50
N ALA A 134 -9.95 5.77 1.76
CA ALA A 134 -9.43 6.77 0.83
C ALA A 134 -7.95 6.49 0.54
N PRO A 135 -7.51 6.58 -0.73
CA PRO A 135 -6.12 6.34 -1.05
C PRO A 135 -5.21 7.42 -0.46
N VAL A 136 -3.92 7.10 -0.31
CA VAL A 136 -2.87 8.10 -0.08
C VAL A 136 -2.19 8.42 -1.40
N THR A 137 -1.64 9.62 -1.56
CA THR A 137 -0.90 9.95 -2.79
C THR A 137 0.36 9.10 -2.93
N LEU A 138 0.82 8.86 -4.17
CA LEU A 138 2.07 8.15 -4.43
C LEU A 138 3.26 8.82 -3.71
N GLU A 139 3.30 10.15 -3.67
CA GLU A 139 4.34 10.93 -3.01
C GLU A 139 4.37 10.67 -1.50
N GLN A 140 3.18 10.63 -0.85
CA GLN A 140 3.06 10.29 0.56
C GLN A 140 3.53 8.86 0.84
N TYR A 141 3.15 7.91 -0.03
CA TYR A 141 3.61 6.52 0.06
C TYR A 141 5.13 6.41 -0.03
N ILE A 142 5.75 7.02 -1.04
CA ILE A 142 7.20 7.01 -1.25
C ILE A 142 7.91 7.63 -0.04
N ALA A 143 7.46 8.79 0.43
CA ALA A 143 8.05 9.46 1.59
C ALA A 143 7.99 8.59 2.86
N ALA A 144 6.85 7.95 3.13
CA ALA A 144 6.68 7.05 4.27
C ALA A 144 7.55 5.80 4.16
N MET A 145 7.65 5.19 2.97
CA MET A 145 8.51 4.04 2.73
C MET A 145 9.99 4.39 2.95
N HIS A 146 10.44 5.56 2.49
CA HIS A 146 11.79 6.01 2.76
C HIS A 146 12.05 6.27 4.25
N ALA A 147 11.11 6.90 4.96
CA ALA A 147 11.26 7.20 6.38
C ALA A 147 11.35 5.93 7.25
N GLN A 148 10.52 4.92 6.95
CA GLN A 148 10.44 3.66 7.69
C GLN A 148 11.61 2.69 7.43
N ASN A 149 12.38 2.93 6.37
CA ASN A 149 13.48 2.05 5.94
C ASN A 149 14.87 2.70 6.06
N ARG A 150 15.00 3.80 6.82
CA ARG A 150 16.29 4.50 6.99
C ARG A 150 17.29 3.71 7.82
N GLU A 151 16.82 3.08 8.88
CA GLU A 151 17.68 2.34 9.81
C GLU A 151 17.84 0.90 9.33
N LYS A 152 19.09 0.49 9.09
CA LYS A 152 19.42 -0.91 8.85
C LYS A 152 19.61 -1.57 10.20
N ASN A 153 18.78 -2.56 10.52
CA ASN A 153 19.04 -3.44 11.66
C ASN A 153 20.32 -4.23 11.38
N ILE A 154 21.36 -4.01 12.19
CA ILE A 154 22.57 -4.82 12.14
C ILE A 154 22.25 -6.14 12.83
N ILE A 155 22.31 -7.23 12.09
CA ILE A 155 22.16 -8.57 12.65
C ILE A 155 23.53 -9.04 13.14
N HIS A 156 23.59 -9.29 14.44
CA HIS A 156 24.76 -9.88 15.07
C HIS A 156 24.75 -11.40 14.94
N GLU A 157 25.95 -12.00 14.94
CA GLU A 157 26.12 -13.44 14.77
C GLU A 157 25.34 -14.26 15.81
N GLU A 158 25.30 -13.78 17.06
CA GLU A 158 24.57 -14.43 18.16
C GLU A 158 23.06 -14.53 17.88
N GLN A 159 22.47 -13.46 17.36
CA GLN A 159 21.05 -13.44 16.97
C GLN A 159 20.77 -14.42 15.83
N LEU A 160 21.68 -14.47 14.86
CA LEU A 160 21.58 -15.39 13.73
C LEU A 160 21.70 -16.85 14.19
N ARG A 161 22.63 -17.17 15.08
CA ARG A 161 22.79 -18.50 15.69
C ARG A 161 21.56 -18.91 16.47
N GLN A 162 21.00 -18.00 17.27
CA GLN A 162 19.83 -18.29 18.10
C GLN A 162 18.62 -18.65 17.24
N VAL A 163 18.39 -17.93 16.15
CA VAL A 163 17.23 -18.15 15.27
C VAL A 163 17.42 -19.37 14.38
N LEU A 164 18.65 -19.72 14.03
CA LEU A 164 18.98 -20.90 13.23
C LEU A 164 19.25 -22.16 14.08
N ARG A 165 19.09 -22.10 15.41
CA ARG A 165 19.46 -23.19 16.33
C ARG A 165 18.77 -24.53 16.02
N ASP A 166 17.55 -24.46 15.49
CA ASP A 166 16.73 -25.63 15.18
C ASP A 166 17.03 -26.20 13.78
N MET A 167 18.04 -25.64 13.09
CA MET A 167 18.51 -26.09 11.78
C MET A 167 19.95 -26.59 11.83
N VAL A 168 20.24 -27.65 11.08
CA VAL A 168 21.60 -28.16 10.88
C VAL A 168 22.29 -27.31 9.81
N ILE A 169 23.05 -26.29 10.23
CA ILE A 169 23.77 -25.36 9.36
C ILE A 169 25.27 -25.38 9.70
N SER A 170 26.12 -25.40 8.67
CA SER A 170 27.57 -25.34 8.87
C SER A 170 28.03 -23.93 9.27
N GLU A 171 29.10 -23.86 10.06
CA GLU A 171 29.74 -22.60 10.45
C GLU A 171 30.14 -21.72 9.25
N GLU A 172 30.58 -22.36 8.17
CA GLU A 172 30.90 -21.68 6.92
C GLU A 172 29.67 -21.01 6.29
N MET A 173 28.52 -21.70 6.26
CA MET A 173 27.28 -21.13 5.72
C MET A 173 26.77 -20.00 6.60
N LEU A 174 26.83 -20.15 7.92
CA LEU A 174 26.49 -19.09 8.87
C LEU A 174 27.34 -17.83 8.66
N GLY A 175 28.65 -18.01 8.50
CA GLY A 175 29.60 -16.93 8.20
C GLY A 175 29.38 -16.23 6.85
N ARG A 176 28.66 -16.86 5.91
CA ARG A 176 28.24 -16.24 4.64
C ARG A 176 26.88 -15.54 4.73
N VAL A 177 25.93 -16.14 5.46
CA VAL A 177 24.58 -15.60 5.61
C VAL A 177 24.61 -14.25 6.34
N GLY A 178 25.31 -14.14 7.46
CA GLY A 178 25.36 -12.89 8.25
C GLY A 178 25.76 -11.65 7.43
N PRO A 179 26.91 -11.66 6.73
CA PRO A 179 27.32 -10.56 5.86
C PRO A 179 26.36 -10.30 4.69
N ALA A 180 25.85 -11.36 4.05
CA ALA A 180 24.91 -11.23 2.93
C ALA A 180 23.64 -10.50 3.36
N VAL A 181 23.12 -10.87 4.53
CA VAL A 181 21.94 -10.28 5.15
C VAL A 181 22.17 -8.80 5.51
N ASN A 182 23.25 -8.50 6.22
CA ASN A 182 23.59 -7.12 6.63
C ASN A 182 23.89 -6.21 5.43
N SER A 183 24.24 -6.77 4.27
CA SER A 183 24.45 -5.98 3.05
C SER A 183 23.19 -5.26 2.57
N GLY A 184 22.01 -5.80 2.87
CA GLY A 184 20.72 -5.32 2.36
C GLY A 184 20.58 -5.44 0.84
N LYS A 185 21.40 -6.26 0.19
CA LYS A 185 21.31 -6.57 -1.25
C LYS A 185 20.50 -7.84 -1.48
N SER A 186 20.07 -8.06 -2.72
CA SER A 186 19.44 -9.32 -3.13
C SER A 186 20.38 -10.51 -2.89
N ILE A 187 19.85 -11.59 -2.31
CA ILE A 187 20.60 -12.81 -1.97
C ILE A 187 20.10 -13.95 -2.86
N PHE A 188 21.04 -14.74 -3.39
CA PHE A 188 20.72 -15.95 -4.12
C PHE A 188 21.22 -17.17 -3.34
N LEU A 189 20.29 -17.99 -2.83
CA LEU A 189 20.61 -19.23 -2.11
C LEU A 189 20.49 -20.42 -3.07
N TYR A 190 21.61 -21.08 -3.36
CA TYR A 190 21.66 -22.21 -4.29
C TYR A 190 22.37 -23.44 -3.68
N GLY A 191 22.06 -24.61 -4.21
CA GLY A 191 22.62 -25.90 -3.77
C GLY A 191 21.68 -27.07 -4.07
N PRO A 192 22.07 -28.31 -3.73
CA PRO A 192 21.22 -29.49 -3.88
C PRO A 192 19.84 -29.36 -3.20
N PRO A 193 18.79 -30.04 -3.70
CA PRO A 193 17.49 -30.09 -3.03
C PRO A 193 17.61 -30.76 -1.65
N GLY A 194 16.75 -30.39 -0.70
CA GLY A 194 16.74 -30.96 0.66
C GLY A 194 17.66 -30.27 1.68
N ASN A 195 18.51 -29.32 1.28
CA ASN A 195 19.44 -28.61 2.18
C ASN A 195 18.80 -27.42 2.94
N GLY A 196 17.48 -27.38 3.08
CA GLY A 196 16.78 -26.36 3.88
C GLY A 196 16.89 -24.92 3.38
N LYS A 197 17.18 -24.67 2.09
CA LYS A 197 17.34 -23.31 1.52
C LYS A 197 16.14 -22.39 1.80
N THR A 198 14.93 -22.90 1.55
CA THR A 198 13.66 -22.19 1.79
C THR A 198 13.47 -21.92 3.28
N ALA A 199 13.73 -22.92 4.12
CA ALA A 199 13.65 -22.77 5.58
C ALA A 199 14.65 -21.74 6.12
N ILE A 200 15.88 -21.69 5.59
CA ILE A 200 16.87 -20.66 5.93
C ILE A 200 16.34 -19.28 5.48
N ALA A 201 15.86 -19.15 4.25
CA ALA A 201 15.39 -17.87 3.72
C ALA A 201 14.23 -17.29 4.53
N GLU A 202 13.22 -18.10 4.87
CA GLU A 202 12.09 -17.69 5.71
C GLU A 202 12.53 -17.28 7.12
N THR A 203 13.37 -18.11 7.73
CA THR A 203 13.79 -17.94 9.13
C THR A 203 14.68 -16.72 9.30
N VAL A 204 15.66 -16.56 8.40
CA VAL A 204 16.52 -15.38 8.32
C VAL A 204 15.69 -14.15 7.96
N GLY A 205 14.71 -14.29 7.06
CA GLY A 205 13.82 -13.21 6.67
C GLY A 205 13.08 -12.60 7.85
N ARG A 206 12.43 -13.42 8.67
CA ARG A 206 11.74 -12.92 9.87
C ARG A 206 12.66 -12.19 10.85
N LEU A 207 13.92 -12.61 10.97
CA LEU A 207 14.92 -11.94 11.81
C LEU A 207 15.32 -10.55 11.28
N ILE A 208 15.49 -10.40 9.96
CA ILE A 208 15.95 -9.15 9.32
C ILE A 208 14.95 -8.02 9.44
N LEU A 209 13.68 -8.38 9.29
CA LEU A 209 12.63 -7.40 9.04
C LEU A 209 12.48 -6.47 10.24
N GLY A 210 12.72 -6.94 11.46
CA GLY A 210 12.71 -6.09 12.64
C GLY A 210 11.30 -5.63 13.02
N LYS A 211 11.13 -4.33 13.31
CA LYS A 211 9.88 -3.77 13.82
C LYS A 211 8.79 -3.69 12.75
N ASP A 212 7.53 -3.73 13.20
CA ASP A 212 6.33 -3.45 12.42
C ASP A 212 6.46 -2.16 11.58
N MET A 213 5.68 -2.08 10.51
CA MET A 213 5.62 -0.90 9.64
C MET A 213 4.17 -0.53 9.32
N TYR A 214 3.98 0.69 8.84
CA TYR A 214 2.72 1.19 8.30
C TYR A 214 2.74 1.14 6.79
N ILE A 215 1.66 0.63 6.21
CA ILE A 215 1.36 0.73 4.78
C ILE A 215 -0.05 1.31 4.60
N PRO A 216 -0.33 1.99 3.49
CA PRO A 216 -1.68 2.46 3.22
C PRO A 216 -2.59 1.31 2.76
N TYR A 217 -3.90 1.48 2.91
CA TYR A 217 -4.85 0.55 2.30
C TYR A 217 -4.78 0.56 0.76
N ALA A 218 -4.67 1.76 0.18
CA ALA A 218 -4.55 2.00 -1.25
C ALA A 218 -3.75 3.27 -1.52
N ILE A 219 -3.22 3.39 -2.73
CA ILE A 219 -2.56 4.59 -3.25
C ILE A 219 -3.29 5.14 -4.46
N ASP A 220 -3.21 6.45 -4.66
CA ASP A 220 -3.65 7.15 -5.87
C ASP A 220 -2.43 7.43 -6.75
N VAL A 221 -2.52 7.02 -8.01
CA VAL A 221 -1.54 7.32 -9.06
C VAL A 221 -2.29 7.90 -10.25
N ASP A 222 -2.19 9.21 -10.45
CA ASP A 222 -2.88 9.95 -11.51
C ASP A 222 -4.40 9.68 -11.57
N GLY A 223 -5.05 9.58 -10.41
CA GLY A 223 -6.49 9.28 -10.30
C GLY A 223 -6.85 7.81 -10.45
N GLN A 224 -5.88 6.91 -10.63
CA GLN A 224 -6.06 5.47 -10.57
C GLN A 224 -5.78 4.96 -9.16
N ILE A 225 -6.73 4.19 -8.63
CA ILE A 225 -6.57 3.58 -7.31
C ILE A 225 -5.85 2.25 -7.47
N ILE A 226 -4.75 2.10 -6.73
CA ILE A 226 -3.99 0.85 -6.60
C ILE A 226 -4.13 0.36 -5.16
N ARG A 227 -4.71 -0.82 -4.98
CA ARG A 227 -4.81 -1.44 -3.65
C ARG A 227 -3.46 -2.01 -3.22
N ILE A 228 -3.02 -1.63 -2.03
CA ILE A 228 -1.73 -2.07 -1.46
C ILE A 228 -2.00 -3.15 -0.40
N PHE A 229 -2.77 -2.82 0.63
CA PHE A 229 -3.10 -3.75 1.71
C PHE A 229 -4.19 -4.75 1.29
N ASP A 230 -3.95 -6.01 1.64
CA ASP A 230 -4.95 -7.07 1.63
C ASP A 230 -4.67 -8.05 2.78
N GLY A 231 -5.72 -8.76 3.22
CA GLY A 231 -5.62 -9.70 4.34
C GLY A 231 -5.04 -11.07 4.00
N VAL A 232 -4.58 -11.28 2.76
CA VAL A 232 -3.92 -12.54 2.34
C VAL A 232 -2.41 -12.40 2.46
N ASN A 233 -1.88 -11.26 2.02
CA ASN A 233 -0.45 -10.96 1.92
C ASN A 233 0.08 -10.18 3.13
N HIS A 234 -0.79 -9.50 3.88
CA HIS A 234 -0.38 -8.66 5.00
C HIS A 234 -1.05 -9.09 6.30
N GLU A 235 -0.25 -9.18 7.36
CA GLU A 235 -0.73 -9.43 8.72
C GLU A 235 -0.85 -8.10 9.46
N ALA A 236 -2.08 -7.62 9.64
CA ALA A 236 -2.34 -6.42 10.43
C ALA A 236 -2.02 -6.68 11.91
N VAL A 237 -1.37 -5.70 12.54
CA VAL A 237 -1.15 -5.70 13.98
C VAL A 237 -2.35 -5.04 14.63
N GLU A 238 -3.01 -5.74 15.55
CA GLU A 238 -4.11 -5.16 16.33
C GLU A 238 -3.61 -3.90 17.05
N GLN A 239 -4.09 -2.73 16.60
CA GLN A 239 -3.84 -1.48 17.29
C GLN A 239 -4.83 -1.37 18.44
N THR A 240 -4.34 -1.52 19.68
CA THR A 240 -5.17 -1.40 20.88
C THR A 240 -5.72 0.04 21.02
N GLU A 241 -4.97 1.05 20.54
CA GLU A 241 -5.39 2.46 20.53
C GLU A 241 -4.82 3.20 19.30
N ARG A 242 -5.62 4.05 18.64
CA ARG A 242 -5.11 4.96 17.60
C ARG A 242 -4.14 5.95 18.27
N VAL A 243 -2.98 6.19 17.65
CA VAL A 243 -1.97 7.13 18.20
C VAL A 243 -2.61 8.51 18.32
N ARG A 244 -2.68 9.01 19.55
CA ARG A 244 -3.13 10.37 19.86
C ARG A 244 -1.91 11.25 20.06
N TYR A 245 -1.75 12.26 19.21
CA TYR A 245 -0.74 13.29 19.40
C TYR A 245 -1.09 14.15 20.62
N GLY A 246 -0.10 14.85 21.20
CA GLY A 246 -0.29 15.67 22.40
C GLY A 246 -1.36 16.77 22.28
N THR A 247 -1.78 17.09 21.05
CA THR A 247 -2.88 18.00 20.71
C THR A 247 -4.27 17.35 20.70
N GLY A 248 -4.36 16.03 20.94
CA GLY A 248 -5.59 15.24 20.79
C GLY A 248 -5.87 14.78 19.35
N MET A 249 -5.01 15.13 18.39
CA MET A 249 -5.13 14.70 16.99
C MET A 249 -4.86 13.20 16.85
N ILE A 250 -5.55 12.56 15.91
CA ILE A 250 -5.46 11.13 15.64
C ILE A 250 -4.59 10.91 14.40
N SER A 251 -3.69 9.93 14.43
CA SER A 251 -2.90 9.50 13.27
C SER A 251 -3.78 9.15 12.06
N ASP A 252 -3.32 9.48 10.84
CA ASP A 252 -4.02 9.19 9.59
C ASP A 252 -4.49 7.72 9.52
N PRO A 253 -5.82 7.45 9.55
CA PRO A 253 -6.35 6.11 9.62
C PRO A 253 -6.32 5.37 8.28
N ARG A 254 -5.89 6.02 7.18
CA ARG A 254 -5.65 5.36 5.88
C ARG A 254 -4.44 4.43 5.91
N TRP A 255 -3.63 4.50 6.96
CA TRP A 255 -2.46 3.66 7.17
C TRP A 255 -2.77 2.56 8.18
N VAL A 256 -2.47 1.32 7.80
CA VAL A 256 -2.57 0.15 8.65
C VAL A 256 -1.18 -0.27 9.11
N LYS A 257 -1.03 -0.52 10.40
CA LYS A 257 0.19 -1.10 10.95
C LYS A 257 0.18 -2.61 10.71
N ILE A 258 1.25 -3.11 10.12
CA ILE A 258 1.42 -4.51 9.75
C ILE A 258 2.74 -5.03 10.29
N ARG A 259 2.82 -6.34 10.48
CA ARG A 259 4.14 -7.00 10.48
C ARG A 259 4.75 -6.80 9.10
N ARG A 260 6.06 -6.54 9.03
CA ARG A 260 6.73 -6.34 7.74
C ARG A 260 6.46 -7.53 6.82
N PRO A 261 6.08 -7.26 5.56
CA PRO A 261 5.54 -8.30 4.69
C PRO A 261 6.61 -9.32 4.32
N VAL A 262 6.24 -10.60 4.33
CA VAL A 262 7.04 -11.69 3.76
C VAL A 262 6.19 -12.32 2.67
N ILE A 263 6.45 -11.93 1.42
CA ILE A 263 5.71 -12.46 0.27
C ILE A 263 6.56 -13.52 -0.38
N MET A 264 6.08 -14.76 -0.34
CA MET A 264 6.70 -15.90 -1.01
C MET A 264 5.94 -16.24 -2.27
N VAL A 265 6.68 -16.48 -3.35
CA VAL A 265 6.14 -16.93 -4.64
C VAL A 265 6.93 -18.14 -5.12
N GLY A 266 6.25 -19.16 -5.62
CA GLY A 266 6.85 -20.41 -6.09
C GLY A 266 6.90 -20.53 -7.62
N GLY A 267 6.67 -21.74 -8.12
CA GLY A 267 6.68 -22.05 -9.56
C GLY A 267 5.52 -21.43 -10.36
N GLU A 268 4.48 -20.99 -9.66
CA GLU A 268 3.30 -20.30 -10.18
C GLU A 268 3.55 -18.82 -10.51
N LEU A 269 4.73 -18.28 -10.16
CA LEU A 269 5.08 -16.91 -10.50
C LEU A 269 5.12 -16.72 -12.03
N THR A 270 4.26 -15.84 -12.51
CA THR A 270 4.20 -15.39 -13.91
C THR A 270 4.73 -13.96 -14.03
N LEU A 271 5.17 -13.56 -15.22
CA LEU A 271 5.60 -12.17 -15.47
C LEU A 271 4.47 -11.17 -15.18
N SER A 272 3.23 -11.54 -15.49
CA SER A 272 2.05 -10.72 -15.19
C SER A 272 1.83 -10.49 -13.70
N GLY A 273 2.27 -11.41 -12.83
CA GLY A 273 2.21 -11.22 -11.38
C GLY A 273 3.21 -10.16 -10.85
N LEU A 274 4.16 -9.76 -11.70
CA LEU A 274 5.10 -8.66 -11.43
C LEU A 274 4.65 -7.35 -12.07
N ASP A 275 3.59 -7.36 -12.87
CA ASP A 275 3.02 -6.17 -13.48
C ASP A 275 1.83 -5.66 -12.66
N LEU A 276 1.52 -4.37 -12.80
CA LEU A 276 0.31 -3.80 -12.21
C LEU A 276 -0.91 -4.48 -12.82
N VAL A 277 -1.70 -5.19 -12.01
CA VAL A 277 -2.83 -5.99 -12.49
C VAL A 277 -4.10 -5.15 -12.45
N TYR A 278 -4.69 -4.87 -13.60
CA TYR A 278 -6.00 -4.24 -13.70
C TYR A 278 -7.11 -5.29 -13.54
N ASP A 279 -8.02 -5.09 -12.60
CA ASP A 279 -9.25 -5.88 -12.50
C ASP A 279 -10.32 -5.26 -13.42
N PRO A 280 -10.72 -5.93 -14.53
CA PRO A 280 -11.68 -5.36 -15.47
C PRO A 280 -13.12 -5.32 -14.93
N ILE A 281 -13.42 -6.11 -13.90
CA ILE A 281 -14.73 -6.15 -13.26
C ILE A 281 -14.83 -5.00 -12.26
N ASN A 282 -13.85 -4.91 -11.36
CA ASN A 282 -13.83 -3.92 -10.30
C ASN A 282 -13.27 -2.55 -10.73
N LYS A 283 -12.57 -2.50 -11.87
CA LYS A 283 -12.01 -1.29 -12.49
C LYS A 283 -11.09 -0.52 -11.55
N PHE A 284 -10.20 -1.24 -10.89
CA PHE A 284 -9.06 -0.69 -10.15
C PHE A 284 -7.88 -1.66 -10.24
N TYR A 285 -6.72 -1.18 -9.82
CA TYR A 285 -5.50 -1.97 -9.90
C TYR A 285 -5.17 -2.65 -8.57
N GLU A 286 -4.64 -3.86 -8.65
CA GLU A 286 -4.01 -4.55 -7.53
C GLU A 286 -2.49 -4.37 -7.64
N ALA A 287 -1.85 -4.05 -6.52
CA ALA A 287 -0.40 -3.91 -6.49
C ALA A 287 0.29 -5.24 -6.81
N PRO A 288 1.38 -5.23 -7.60
CA PRO A 288 2.15 -6.45 -7.86
C PRO A 288 2.88 -6.92 -6.60
N PHE A 289 3.30 -8.18 -6.59
CA PHE A 289 3.86 -8.81 -5.39
C PHE A 289 5.08 -8.08 -4.82
N GLN A 290 5.96 -7.53 -5.66
CA GLN A 290 7.13 -6.79 -5.20
C GLN A 290 6.75 -5.47 -4.48
N VAL A 291 5.63 -4.85 -4.85
CA VAL A 291 5.12 -3.65 -4.17
C VAL A 291 4.46 -4.04 -2.85
N LYS A 292 3.71 -5.16 -2.84
CA LYS A 292 3.14 -5.73 -1.60
C LYS A 292 4.22 -6.17 -0.62
N ALA A 293 5.37 -6.62 -1.11
CA ALA A 293 6.54 -6.98 -0.31
C ALA A 293 7.41 -5.77 0.10
N ASN A 294 7.07 -4.55 -0.29
CA ASN A 294 7.93 -3.38 -0.06
C ASN A 294 8.10 -3.07 1.44
N GLY A 295 9.32 -2.68 1.83
CA GLY A 295 9.73 -2.61 3.24
C GLY A 295 9.82 -3.98 3.92
N GLY A 296 9.62 -5.06 3.18
CA GLY A 296 9.63 -6.41 3.68
C GLY A 296 10.65 -7.31 2.99
N MET A 297 10.27 -8.58 2.82
CA MET A 297 11.01 -9.58 2.07
C MET A 297 10.14 -10.10 0.92
N PHE A 298 10.73 -10.13 -0.29
CA PHE A 298 10.19 -10.84 -1.43
C PHE A 298 11.03 -12.10 -1.71
N LEU A 299 10.45 -13.27 -1.45
CA LEU A 299 11.13 -14.56 -1.58
C LEU A 299 10.61 -15.31 -2.79
N ILE A 300 11.50 -15.65 -3.71
CA ILE A 300 11.17 -16.51 -4.86
C ILE A 300 11.71 -17.90 -4.56
N ASP A 301 10.82 -18.83 -4.26
CA ASP A 301 11.18 -20.21 -4.02
C ASP A 301 11.35 -20.97 -5.34
N ASP A 302 12.20 -22.00 -5.32
CA ASP A 302 12.49 -22.84 -6.49
C ASP A 302 12.84 -22.04 -7.76
N PHE A 303 13.62 -20.96 -7.60
CA PHE A 303 14.03 -20.09 -8.70
C PHE A 303 14.71 -20.90 -9.82
N GLY A 304 14.20 -20.78 -11.05
CA GLY A 304 14.58 -21.63 -12.19
C GLY A 304 13.54 -22.67 -12.59
N ARG A 305 12.51 -22.91 -11.76
CA ARG A 305 11.40 -23.83 -12.04
C ARG A 305 10.08 -23.13 -12.39
N GLN A 306 10.11 -21.81 -12.50
CA GLN A 306 8.95 -21.02 -12.93
C GLN A 306 8.62 -21.28 -14.39
N GLN A 307 7.37 -20.99 -14.77
CA GLN A 307 6.93 -20.99 -16.18
C GLN A 307 7.71 -20.00 -17.06
N VAL A 308 8.37 -19.02 -16.43
CA VAL A 308 9.14 -17.96 -17.07
C VAL A 308 10.63 -18.23 -16.90
N ARG A 309 11.44 -17.87 -17.91
CA ARG A 309 12.90 -18.01 -17.80
C ARG A 309 13.45 -17.09 -16.70
N PRO A 310 14.38 -17.55 -15.86
CA PRO A 310 15.04 -16.75 -14.83
C PRO A 310 15.58 -15.40 -15.29
N ARG A 311 16.16 -15.37 -16.49
CA ARG A 311 16.70 -14.13 -17.09
C ARG A 311 15.61 -13.08 -17.30
N ASP A 312 14.43 -13.50 -17.72
CA ASP A 312 13.32 -12.58 -18.01
C ASP A 312 12.74 -12.00 -16.70
N LEU A 313 12.67 -12.82 -15.64
CA LEU A 313 12.32 -12.36 -14.29
C LEU A 313 13.33 -11.31 -13.77
N LEU A 314 14.63 -11.61 -13.85
CA LEU A 314 15.66 -10.69 -13.36
C LEU A 314 15.71 -9.38 -14.16
N ASN A 315 15.55 -9.45 -15.49
CA ASN A 315 15.54 -8.26 -16.34
C ASN A 315 14.44 -7.26 -15.94
N ARG A 316 13.30 -7.74 -15.39
CA ARG A 316 12.22 -6.86 -14.90
C ARG A 316 12.60 -6.00 -13.69
N TRP A 317 13.62 -6.38 -12.93
CA TRP A 317 14.12 -5.58 -11.80
C TRP A 317 15.43 -4.84 -12.10
N ILE A 318 16.04 -5.11 -13.25
CA ILE A 318 17.28 -4.44 -13.70
C ILE A 318 16.96 -3.14 -14.45
N VAL A 319 15.85 -3.08 -15.18
CA VAL A 319 15.47 -1.92 -15.99
C VAL A 319 14.27 -1.23 -15.34
N PRO A 320 14.43 0.01 -14.84
CA PRO A 320 13.33 0.80 -14.26
C PRO A 320 12.31 1.27 -15.29
#